data_AF-A0A952ITB6-F1
#
_entry.id   AF-A0A952ITB6-F1
#
_cell.length_a   1.000
_cell.length_b   1.000
_cell.length_c   1.000
_cell.angle_alpha   90.00
_cell.angle_beta   90.00
_cell.angle_gamma   90.00
#
_symmetry.space_group_name_H-M   'P 1'
#
loop_
_entity.id
_entity.type
_entity.pdbx_description
1 polymer ?
#
loop_
_entity_poly.entity_id
_entity_poly.type
_entity_poly.pdbx_seq_one_letter_code
_entity_poly.pdbx_strand_id
1 'polypeptide(L)'
;MQVYLVGGAIRDELLGLPVTDRDWVVVGSNSEKMLAAGFKSVGRDFPVFLHPQTKEEYALARQERKTGAGYHGFTFNTSSTVTLEEDLSRRDLTINAMARDGSGELIDPYNGKADLDNRVL
;
A
#
# COMPACT_ATOMS: atom_id res chain seq x y z
N MET A 1 0.32 -11.90 9.29
CA MET A 1 -0.17 -10.92 8.29
C MET A 1 -0.21 -9.59 8.99
N GLN A 2 0.54 -8.60 8.51
CA GLN A 2 0.53 -7.24 9.04
C GLN A 2 -0.23 -6.37 8.04
N VAL A 3 -1.14 -5.53 8.52
CA VAL A 3 -2.02 -4.70 7.71
C VAL A 3 -1.74 -3.24 8.06
N TYR A 4 -1.56 -2.41 7.04
CA TYR A 4 -1.29 -1.00 7.19
C TYR A 4 -2.26 -0.20 6.32
N LEU A 5 -2.85 0.85 6.89
CA LEU A 5 -3.50 1.88 6.09
C LEU A 5 -2.41 2.64 5.35
N VAL A 6 -2.63 3.01 4.09
CA VAL A 6 -1.61 3.66 3.27
C VAL A 6 -2.20 4.72 2.34
N GLY A 7 -1.35 5.60 1.81
CA GLY A 7 -1.70 6.47 0.69
C GLY A 7 -2.63 7.63 1.07
N GLY A 8 -3.58 7.92 0.16
CA GLY A 8 -4.41 9.12 0.20
C GLY A 8 -5.21 9.26 1.50
N ALA A 9 -5.66 8.15 2.09
CA ALA A 9 -6.40 8.18 3.36
C ALA A 9 -5.62 8.86 4.49
N ILE A 10 -4.31 8.62 4.59
CA ILE A 10 -3.46 9.22 5.63
C ILE A 10 -3.23 10.70 5.32
N ARG A 11 -2.90 11.02 4.06
CA ARG A 11 -2.73 12.39 3.61
C ARG A 11 -3.97 13.24 3.90
N ASP A 12 -5.14 12.74 3.53
CA ASP A 12 -6.40 13.46 3.66
C ASP A 12 -6.78 13.63 5.14
N GLU A 13 -6.54 12.62 5.98
CA GLU A 13 -6.70 12.71 7.44
C GLU A 13 -5.79 13.79 8.03
N LEU A 14 -4.50 13.83 7.64
CA LEU A 14 -3.54 14.83 8.12
C LEU A 14 -3.90 16.26 7.67
N LEU A 15 -4.56 16.40 6.51
CA LEU A 15 -5.09 17.68 6.03
C LEU A 15 -6.44 18.07 6.66
N GLY A 16 -7.04 17.20 7.49
CA GLY A 16 -8.37 17.40 8.06
C GLY A 16 -9.49 17.30 7.00
N LEU A 17 -9.24 16.62 5.90
CA LEU A 17 -10.19 16.38 4.82
C LEU A 17 -10.99 15.09 5.06
N PRO A 18 -12.20 14.97 4.51
CA PRO A 18 -12.94 13.71 4.55
C PRO A 18 -12.18 12.60 3.80
N VAL A 19 -11.97 11.47 4.48
CA VAL A 19 -11.40 10.26 3.86
C VAL A 19 -12.52 9.54 3.11
N THR A 20 -12.44 9.51 1.78
CA THR A 20 -13.44 8.83 0.93
C THR A 20 -13.11 7.36 0.72
N ASP A 21 -11.83 7.04 0.56
CA ASP A 21 -11.34 5.71 0.21
C ASP A 21 -10.18 5.33 1.12
N ARG A 22 -10.15 4.05 1.52
CA ARG A 22 -9.09 3.48 2.35
C ARG A 22 -8.43 2.34 1.61
N ASP A 23 -7.15 2.54 1.33
CA ASP A 23 -6.29 1.52 0.77
C ASP A 23 -5.44 0.89 1.86
N TRP A 24 -5.34 -0.43 1.82
CA TRP A 24 -4.60 -1.21 2.80
C TRP A 24 -3.48 -1.99 2.11
N VAL A 25 -2.31 -2.02 2.73
CA VAL A 25 -1.20 -2.88 2.33
C VAL A 25 -1.01 -4.00 3.34
N VAL A 26 -0.80 -5.20 2.82
CA VAL A 26 -0.65 -6.43 3.56
C VAL A 26 0.77 -6.97 3.40
N VAL A 27 1.53 -6.97 4.49
CA VAL A 27 2.91 -7.46 4.57
C VAL A 27 2.94 -8.86 5.20
N GLY A 28 3.84 -9.72 4.71
CA GLY A 28 4.01 -11.07 5.28
C GLY A 28 2.85 -12.03 4.98
N SER A 29 2.11 -11.79 3.90
CA SER A 29 1.01 -12.65 3.43
C SER A 29 1.22 -13.08 1.98
N ASN A 30 0.29 -13.88 1.45
CA ASN A 30 0.24 -14.30 0.06
C ASN A 30 -1.23 -14.50 -0.37
N SER A 31 -1.48 -14.71 -1.66
CA SER A 31 -2.85 -14.83 -2.20
C SER A 31 -3.64 -15.97 -1.56
N GLU A 32 -3.00 -17.11 -1.30
CA GLU A 32 -3.65 -18.26 -0.66
C GLU A 32 -4.16 -17.90 0.74
N LYS A 33 -3.32 -17.26 1.56
CA LYS A 33 -3.69 -16.80 2.91
C LYS A 33 -4.80 -15.74 2.87
N MET A 34 -4.75 -14.82 1.91
CA MET A 34 -5.80 -13.80 1.74
C MET A 34 -7.15 -14.45 1.41
N LEU A 35 -7.18 -15.38 0.45
CA LEU A 35 -8.38 -16.12 0.07
C LEU A 35 -8.91 -16.98 1.22
N ALA A 36 -8.02 -17.66 1.95
CA ALA A 36 -8.38 -18.45 3.13
C ALA A 36 -8.97 -17.59 4.27
N ALA A 37 -8.57 -16.33 4.37
CA ALA A 37 -9.14 -15.35 5.28
C ALA A 37 -10.47 -14.73 4.79
N GLY A 38 -11.00 -15.18 3.64
CA GLY A 38 -12.29 -14.75 3.11
C GLY A 38 -12.24 -13.49 2.24
N PHE A 39 -11.04 -12.98 1.92
CA PHE A 39 -10.90 -11.87 0.99
C PHE A 39 -11.24 -12.29 -0.44
N LYS A 40 -11.77 -11.35 -1.23
CA LYS A 40 -12.13 -11.60 -2.63
C LYS A 40 -11.13 -10.93 -3.57
N SER A 41 -10.42 -11.71 -4.38
CA SER A 41 -9.54 -11.16 -5.42
C SER A 41 -10.32 -10.34 -6.45
N VAL A 42 -9.81 -9.15 -6.80
CA VAL A 42 -10.43 -8.23 -7.78
C VAL A 42 -9.48 -7.70 -8.86
N GLY A 43 -8.18 -7.99 -8.77
CA GLY A 43 -7.18 -7.60 -9.76
C GLY A 43 -6.85 -8.70 -10.77
N ARG A 44 -6.63 -8.33 -12.04
CA ARG A 44 -6.12 -9.24 -13.08
C ARG A 44 -4.60 -9.32 -13.08
N ASP A 45 -3.92 -8.18 -12.93
CA ASP A 45 -2.47 -8.07 -13.10
C ASP A 45 -1.70 -7.96 -11.78
N PHE A 46 -2.39 -7.67 -10.67
CA PHE A 46 -1.80 -7.48 -9.35
C PHE A 46 -2.74 -8.01 -8.25
N PRO A 47 -2.24 -8.72 -7.22
CA PRO A 47 -3.06 -9.27 -6.13
C PRO A 47 -3.62 -8.18 -5.21
N VAL A 48 -4.75 -7.61 -5.64
CA VAL A 48 -5.65 -6.77 -4.84
C VAL A 48 -6.86 -7.60 -4.43
N PHE A 49 -7.27 -7.47 -3.18
CA PHE A 49 -8.41 -8.16 -2.63
C PHE A 49 -9.37 -7.21 -1.93
N LEU A 50 -10.66 -7.51 -1.97
CA LEU A 50 -11.67 -6.81 -1.18
C LEU A 50 -11.87 -7.50 0.16
N HIS A 51 -11.91 -6.71 1.23
CA HIS A 51 -12.24 -7.17 2.56
C HIS A 51 -13.69 -7.71 2.60
N PRO A 52 -13.96 -8.87 3.24
CA PRO A 52 -15.25 -9.54 3.14
C PRO A 52 -16.43 -8.70 3.64
N GLN A 53 -16.22 -7.88 4.68
CA GLN A 53 -17.26 -7.06 5.32
C GLN A 53 -17.28 -5.63 4.78
N THR A 54 -16.14 -4.95 4.82
CA THR A 54 -16.05 -3.50 4.50
C THR A 54 -15.97 -3.22 3.01
N LYS A 55 -15.57 -4.21 2.20
CA LYS A 55 -15.28 -4.07 0.76
C LYS A 55 -14.15 -3.07 0.45
N GLU A 56 -13.37 -2.67 1.45
CA GLU A 56 -12.15 -1.88 1.24
C GLU A 56 -11.07 -2.71 0.54
N GLU A 57 -10.12 -2.03 -0.11
CA GLU A 57 -9.08 -2.65 -0.93
C GLU A 57 -7.83 -3.00 -0.13
N TYR A 58 -7.37 -4.24 -0.28
CA TYR A 58 -6.21 -4.80 0.41
C TYR A 58 -5.24 -5.35 -0.64
N ALA A 59 -4.11 -4.69 -0.80
CA ALA A 59 -3.04 -5.07 -1.69
C ALA A 59 -1.94 -5.84 -0.94
N LEU A 60 -1.39 -6.90 -1.54
CA LEU A 60 -0.14 -7.47 -1.02
C LEU A 60 1.02 -6.52 -1.28
N ALA A 61 1.90 -6.35 -0.29
CA ALA A 61 3.13 -5.57 -0.46
C ALA A 61 3.93 -6.09 -1.66
N ARG A 62 4.47 -5.17 -2.46
CA ARG A 62 5.24 -5.53 -3.65
C ARG A 62 6.48 -4.70 -3.87
N GLN A 63 7.45 -5.31 -4.54
CA GLN A 63 8.60 -4.65 -5.08
C GLN A 63 8.54 -4.72 -6.61
N GLU A 64 8.79 -3.59 -7.25
CA GLU A 64 8.87 -3.49 -8.71
C GLU A 64 10.32 -3.73 -9.12
N ARG A 65 10.58 -4.79 -9.90
CA ARG A 65 11.91 -5.06 -10.45
C ARG A 65 11.90 -4.76 -11.94
N LYS A 66 12.82 -3.88 -12.37
CA LYS A 66 13.07 -3.63 -13.79
C LYS A 66 13.77 -4.84 -14.40
N THR A 67 13.11 -5.53 -15.32
CA THR A 67 13.60 -6.77 -15.95
C THR A 67 14.06 -6.58 -17.41
N GLY A 68 13.91 -5.39 -18.00
CA GLY A 68 14.37 -5.14 -19.37
C GLY A 68 14.31 -3.69 -19.83
N ALA A 69 14.77 -3.44 -21.06
CA ALA A 69 14.65 -2.16 -21.74
C ALA A 69 13.30 -2.06 -22.46
N GLY A 70 12.57 -0.96 -22.25
CA GLY A 70 11.26 -0.68 -22.88
C GLY A 70 10.07 -0.67 -21.90
N TYR A 71 8.87 -0.37 -22.42
CA TYR A 71 7.62 -0.13 -21.68
C TYR A 71 7.02 -1.40 -21.01
N HIS A 72 7.55 -2.59 -21.33
CA HIS A 72 7.07 -3.89 -20.81
C HIS A 72 8.02 -4.54 -19.78
N GLY A 73 8.99 -3.80 -19.24
CA GLY A 73 10.10 -4.34 -18.45
C GLY A 73 9.91 -4.35 -16.93
N PHE A 74 8.71 -4.59 -16.41
CA PHE A 74 8.48 -4.66 -14.96
C PHE A 74 7.89 -6.01 -14.55
N THR A 75 8.54 -6.69 -13.61
CA THR A 75 7.94 -7.81 -12.90
C THR A 75 7.62 -7.39 -11.46
N PHE A 76 6.47 -7.83 -10.98
CA PHE A 76 6.05 -7.60 -9.61
C PHE A 76 6.50 -8.77 -8.75
N ASN A 77 7.34 -8.49 -7.75
CA ASN A 77 7.60 -9.43 -6.68
C ASN A 77 6.60 -9.16 -5.55
N THR A 78 5.70 -10.10 -5.29
CA THR A 78 4.70 -10.06 -4.20
C THR A 78 5.00 -11.11 -3.13
N SER A 79 6.27 -11.53 -3.03
CA SER A 79 6.72 -12.47 -2.01
C SER A 79 6.37 -11.94 -0.62
N SER A 80 6.06 -12.86 0.30
CA SER A 80 5.83 -12.54 1.72
C SER A 80 7.04 -11.91 2.42
N THR A 81 8.20 -11.83 1.76
CA THR A 81 9.41 -11.20 2.25
C THR A 81 9.51 -9.71 1.94
N VAL A 82 8.65 -9.18 1.05
CA VAL A 82 8.65 -7.75 0.73
C VAL A 82 8.24 -6.96 1.96
N THR A 83 9.04 -5.97 2.31
CA THR A 83 8.81 -5.11 3.48
C THR A 83 7.83 -3.97 3.16
N LEU A 84 7.28 -3.35 4.22
CA LEU A 84 6.47 -2.14 4.07
C LEU A 84 7.26 -1.02 3.39
N GLU A 85 8.50 -0.81 3.81
CA GLU A 85 9.37 0.24 3.27
C GLU A 85 9.62 0.05 1.76
N GLU A 86 9.86 -1.19 1.32
CA GLU A 86 10.01 -1.49 -0.12
C GLU A 86 8.73 -1.19 -0.92
N ASP A 87 7.53 -1.45 -0.38
CA ASP A 87 6.26 -1.09 -1.05
C ASP A 87 5.99 0.42 -1.01
N LEU A 88 6.39 1.13 0.04
CA LEU A 88 6.26 2.58 0.10
C LEU A 88 7.22 3.26 -0.89
N SER A 89 8.42 2.70 -1.12
CA SER A 89 9.46 3.25 -1.99
C SER A 89 9.06 3.41 -3.46
N ARG A 90 8.12 2.59 -3.93
CA ARG A 90 7.65 2.58 -5.33
C ARG A 90 6.51 3.57 -5.59
N ARG A 91 6.05 4.28 -4.56
CA ARG A 91 4.99 5.27 -4.69
C ARG A 91 5.55 6.54 -5.32
N ASP A 92 4.67 7.25 -6.00
CA ASP A 92 5.01 8.40 -6.84
C ASP A 92 5.41 9.63 -6.04
N LEU A 93 4.66 9.94 -4.98
CA LEU A 93 4.84 11.12 -4.14
C LEU A 93 5.10 10.69 -2.69
N THR A 94 5.98 11.42 -2.00
CA THR A 94 6.32 11.18 -0.58
C THR A 94 5.09 11.26 0.31
N ILE A 95 4.19 12.21 0.04
CA ILE A 95 2.91 12.38 0.74
C ILE A 95 1.97 11.17 0.61
N ASN A 96 2.17 10.33 -0.41
CA ASN A 96 1.42 9.08 -0.61
C ASN A 96 2.20 7.87 -0.06
N ALA A 97 3.47 8.04 0.31
CA ALA A 97 4.40 7.01 0.79
C ALA A 97 4.45 6.90 2.32
N MET A 98 3.32 7.19 2.98
CA MET A 98 3.11 6.97 4.41
C MET A 98 2.24 5.74 4.66
N ALA A 99 2.40 5.16 5.84
CA ALA A 99 1.61 4.05 6.34
C ALA A 99 1.19 4.28 7.79
N ARG A 100 0.08 3.67 8.21
CA ARG A 100 -0.37 3.65 9.61
C ARG A 100 -0.66 2.23 10.01
N ASP A 101 -0.11 1.81 11.15
CA ASP A 101 -0.31 0.46 11.67
C ASP A 101 -1.66 0.33 12.43
N GLY A 102 -1.94 -0.88 12.94
CA GLY A 102 -3.15 -1.14 13.73
C GLY A 102 -3.18 -0.49 15.11
N SER A 103 -2.06 0.05 15.61
CA SER A 103 -2.00 0.83 16.85
C SER A 103 -2.28 2.32 16.63
N GLY A 104 -2.24 2.76 15.37
CA GLY A 104 -2.40 4.15 14.97
C GLY A 104 -1.07 4.88 14.77
N GLU A 105 0.07 4.20 14.92
CA GLU A 105 1.41 4.76 14.71
C GLU A 105 1.61 5.09 13.23
N LEU A 106 2.10 6.31 12.96
CA LEU A 106 2.44 6.77 11.62
C LEU A 106 3.86 6.31 11.28
N ILE A 107 3.99 5.58 10.18
CA ILE A 107 5.23 5.12 9.59
C ILE A 107 5.48 5.97 8.33
N ASP A 108 6.51 6.82 8.39
CA ASP A 108 6.83 7.77 7.32
C ASP A 108 8.35 7.75 7.00
N PRO A 109 8.84 6.73 6.28
CA PRO A 109 10.26 6.60 5.96
C PRO A 109 10.75 7.61 4.92
N TYR A 110 9.84 8.28 4.20
CA TYR A 110 10.17 9.18 3.08
C TYR A 110 9.84 10.65 3.35
N ASN A 111 9.57 11.02 4.61
CA ASN A 111 9.25 12.39 5.04
C ASN A 111 8.00 12.98 4.38
N GLY A 112 7.03 12.15 4.01
CA GLY A 112 5.77 12.57 3.41
C GLY A 112 4.98 13.54 4.28
N LYS A 113 5.04 13.41 5.61
CA LYS A 113 4.38 14.36 6.52
C LYS A 113 5.02 15.75 6.41
N ALA A 114 6.35 15.82 6.37
CA ALA A 114 7.06 17.09 6.27
C ALA A 114 6.80 17.76 4.91
N ASP A 115 6.78 16.98 3.83
CA ASP A 115 6.44 17.49 2.50
C ASP A 115 4.99 17.97 2.43
N LEU A 116 4.07 17.25 3.07
CA LEU A 116 2.67 17.67 3.20
C LEU A 116 2.53 19.01 3.94
N ASP A 117 3.21 19.16 5.07
CA ASP A 117 3.22 20.40 5.87
C ASP A 117 3.81 21.58 5.07
N ASN A 118 4.84 21.32 4.26
CA ASN A 118 5.52 22.31 3.41
C ASN A 118 4.86 22.52 2.04
N ARG A 119 3.81 21.77 1.71
CA ARG A 119 3.14 21.76 0.40
C ARG A 119 4.09 21.43 -0.77
N VAL A 120 4.95 20.44 -0.54
CA VAL A 120 5.87 19.85 -1.53
C VAL A 120 5.25 18.53 -2.02
N LEU A 121 5.39 18.24 -3.32
CA LEU A 121 4.90 17.02 -3.98
C LEU A 121 6.06 16.11 -4.36
#